data_AF-F0XWX3-F1
#
_entry.id   AF-F0XWX3-F1
#
_cell.length_a   1.000
_cell.length_b   1.000
_cell.length_c   1.000
_cell.angle_alpha   90.00
_cell.angle_beta   90.00
_cell.angle_gamma   90.00
#
_symmetry.space_group_name_H-M   'P 1'
#
loop_
_entity.id
_entity.type
_entity.pdbx_description
1 polymer ?
#
loop_
_entity_poly.entity_id
_entity_poly.type
_entity_poly.pdbx_seq_one_letter_code
_entity_poly.pdbx_strand_id
1 'polypeptide(L)'
;MAVDDAKAAAFDEELEFPDEVDVAEDANARDRFARYRALPSFAASDWDVYDSLPRSYAKVHALARYDAARRRAFDAADAPGGAAVGAYVRVVLEVAPGAPPPDAESPAASQLLAHENRLTVAHFLVKRVSLGAGASAADDVDEEPLASKELLTVTCGHRSWPCRPVFSTHALKGAKAKYERFLRRGDHFVCSVFGPLTFGPAPVFLRRATGEVVAAGAALDCDPNRVTLKRAVLTGLPARTHKRKAVVKQMFYNPRDVLYFKPAALTTKHGLTCHITEPIGTHGHFKVALSKPMKQNDTILLTLYKRVYPKLPGGDDDDAPLAIS
;
A
#
# COMPACT_ATOMS: atom_id res chain seq x y z
N MET A 1 -13.50 -20.13 -7.06
CA MET A 1 -14.86 -20.07 -6.49
C MET A 1 -14.83 -19.67 -5.03
N ALA A 2 -14.65 -20.56 -4.04
CA ALA A 2 -14.78 -20.15 -2.61
C ALA A 2 -13.83 -19.02 -2.15
N VAL A 3 -12.62 -18.92 -2.72
CA VAL A 3 -11.65 -17.84 -2.39
C VAL A 3 -12.04 -16.53 -3.07
N ASP A 4 -12.60 -16.59 -4.27
CA ASP A 4 -13.01 -15.42 -5.06
C ASP A 4 -14.29 -14.81 -4.47
N ASP A 5 -15.22 -15.65 -4.03
CA ASP A 5 -16.45 -15.24 -3.35
C ASP A 5 -16.16 -14.53 -2.02
N ALA A 6 -15.20 -15.05 -1.24
CA ALA A 6 -14.77 -14.41 0.01
C ALA A 6 -14.07 -13.06 -0.24
N LYS A 7 -13.34 -12.94 -1.35
CA LYS A 7 -12.68 -11.69 -1.76
C LYS A 7 -13.69 -10.64 -2.21
N ALA A 8 -14.75 -11.05 -2.92
CA ALA A 8 -15.88 -10.20 -3.28
C ALA A 8 -16.62 -9.69 -2.03
N ALA A 9 -17.00 -10.59 -1.12
CA ALA A 9 -17.65 -10.19 0.14
C ALA A 9 -16.81 -9.21 0.97
N ALA A 10 -15.49 -9.46 1.06
CA ALA A 10 -14.58 -8.56 1.77
C ALA A 10 -14.39 -7.20 1.07
N PHE A 11 -14.58 -7.14 -0.25
CA PHE A 11 -14.56 -5.88 -1.00
C PHE A 11 -15.83 -5.07 -0.73
N ASP A 12 -17.00 -5.71 -0.73
CA ASP A 12 -18.28 -5.08 -0.43
C ASP A 12 -18.33 -4.56 1.02
N GLU A 13 -17.86 -5.36 1.98
CA GLU A 13 -17.73 -4.94 3.38
C GLU A 13 -16.81 -3.72 3.52
N GLU A 14 -15.69 -3.67 2.80
CA GLU A 14 -14.76 -2.53 2.83
C GLU A 14 -15.31 -1.27 2.10
N LEU A 15 -16.31 -1.43 1.24
CA LEU A 15 -17.05 -0.30 0.66
C LEU A 15 -18.04 0.29 1.67
N GLU A 16 -18.74 -0.56 2.43
CA GLU A 16 -19.71 -0.13 3.42
C GLU A 16 -19.03 0.38 4.72
N PHE A 17 -18.00 -0.31 5.18
CA PHE A 17 -17.30 -0.09 6.45
C PHE A 17 -15.78 0.06 6.25
N PRO A 18 -15.30 1.22 5.77
CA PRO A 18 -13.92 1.39 5.34
C PRO A 18 -12.91 1.31 6.50
N ASP A 19 -11.96 0.38 6.40
CA ASP A 19 -10.96 0.04 7.40
C ASP A 19 -11.50 -0.34 8.79
N GLU A 20 -12.80 -0.65 8.93
CA GLU A 20 -13.37 -1.15 10.18
C GLU A 20 -12.86 -2.57 10.45
N VAL A 21 -12.54 -2.85 11.72
CA VAL A 21 -11.99 -4.15 12.14
C VAL A 21 -12.57 -4.51 13.51
N ASP A 22 -13.14 -5.69 13.61
CA ASP A 22 -13.62 -6.22 14.89
C ASP A 22 -12.51 -6.91 15.69
N VAL A 23 -12.53 -6.69 17.00
CA VAL A 23 -11.71 -7.43 17.96
C VAL A 23 -12.47 -8.69 18.34
N ALA A 24 -11.86 -9.86 18.23
CA ALA A 24 -12.46 -11.09 18.71
C ALA A 24 -12.51 -11.08 20.25
N GLU A 25 -13.55 -11.66 20.85
CA GLU A 25 -13.76 -11.59 22.31
C GLU A 25 -12.66 -12.29 23.12
N ASP A 26 -12.07 -13.33 22.53
CA ASP A 26 -10.98 -14.14 23.07
C ASP A 26 -9.59 -13.52 22.86
N ALA A 27 -9.48 -12.50 21.99
CA ALA A 27 -8.23 -11.85 21.64
C ALA A 27 -7.99 -10.57 22.43
N ASN A 28 -6.78 -10.39 22.96
CA ASN A 28 -6.37 -9.12 23.55
C ASN A 28 -6.13 -8.08 22.45
N ALA A 29 -6.84 -6.97 22.50
CA ALA A 29 -6.70 -5.90 21.51
C ALA A 29 -5.28 -5.31 21.52
N ARG A 30 -4.68 -5.14 22.71
CA ARG A 30 -3.32 -4.60 22.84
C ARG A 30 -2.27 -5.45 22.12
N ASP A 31 -2.43 -6.78 22.11
CA ASP A 31 -1.48 -7.70 21.50
C ASP A 31 -1.66 -7.68 19.97
N ARG A 32 -2.91 -7.75 19.49
CA ARG A 32 -3.26 -7.67 18.06
C ARG A 32 -2.82 -6.35 17.42
N PHE A 33 -2.95 -5.25 18.15
CA PHE A 33 -2.63 -3.91 17.68
C PHE A 33 -1.35 -3.33 18.28
N ALA A 34 -0.45 -4.16 18.82
CA ALA A 34 0.79 -3.72 19.46
C ALA A 34 1.69 -2.86 18.55
N ARG A 35 1.70 -3.16 17.24
CA ARG A 35 2.46 -2.41 16.22
C ARG A 35 1.73 -1.16 15.69
N TYR A 36 0.53 -0.90 16.18
CA TYR A 36 -0.26 0.25 15.76
C TYR A 36 -0.11 1.41 16.74
N ARG A 37 -0.33 2.62 16.24
CA ARG A 37 -0.28 3.87 17.00
C ARG A 37 -1.52 4.69 16.69
N ALA A 38 -2.06 5.35 17.71
CA ALA A 38 -3.06 6.38 17.50
C ALA A 38 -2.37 7.68 17.07
N LEU A 39 -2.88 8.33 16.03
CA LEU A 39 -2.40 9.63 15.58
C LEU A 39 -3.50 10.67 15.84
N PRO A 40 -3.20 11.79 16.51
CA PRO A 40 -4.15 12.89 16.68
C PRO A 40 -4.66 13.45 15.34
N SER A 41 -3.78 13.53 14.33
CA SER A 41 -4.13 13.95 12.99
C SER A 41 -3.30 13.20 11.97
N PHE A 42 -3.95 12.56 11.00
CA PHE A 42 -3.24 11.89 9.91
C PHE A 42 -2.41 12.87 9.08
N ALA A 43 -2.88 14.10 8.86
CA ALA A 43 -2.13 15.07 8.07
C ALA A 43 -0.94 15.63 8.86
N ALA A 44 -1.18 16.10 10.09
CA ALA A 44 -0.23 16.91 10.84
C ALA A 44 0.75 16.12 11.71
N SER A 45 0.43 14.89 12.13
CA SER A 45 1.33 14.11 12.98
C SER A 45 2.48 13.52 12.19
N ASP A 46 3.71 13.61 12.70
CA ASP A 46 4.87 13.02 12.05
C ASP A 46 4.90 11.50 12.18
N TRP A 47 5.63 10.85 11.27
CA TRP A 47 5.91 9.42 11.32
C TRP A 47 7.37 9.19 10.96
N ASP A 48 8.11 8.52 11.84
CA ASP A 48 9.52 8.24 11.60
C ASP A 48 9.70 7.23 10.45
N VAL A 49 10.50 7.63 9.47
CA VAL A 49 10.80 6.87 8.25
C VAL A 49 11.76 5.70 8.53
N TYR A 50 12.49 5.71 9.63
CA TYR A 50 13.44 4.63 9.95
C TYR A 50 12.91 3.66 11.01
N ASP A 51 11.70 3.90 11.48
CA ASP A 51 11.05 3.06 12.48
C ASP A 51 10.56 1.74 11.89
N SER A 52 10.98 0.63 12.51
CA SER A 52 10.50 -0.73 12.22
C SER A 52 10.71 -1.19 10.77
N LEU A 53 11.84 -0.81 10.16
CA LEU A 53 12.19 -1.19 8.79
C LEU A 53 12.33 -2.72 8.63
N PRO A 54 11.76 -3.31 7.56
CA PRO A 54 11.97 -4.72 7.23
C PRO A 54 13.43 -5.00 6.84
N ARG A 55 13.89 -6.24 7.03
CA ARG A 55 15.23 -6.67 6.61
C ARG A 55 15.47 -6.47 5.11
N SER A 56 14.45 -6.64 4.28
CA SER A 56 14.51 -6.42 2.83
C SER A 56 14.92 -4.99 2.45
N TYR A 57 14.62 -3.99 3.30
CA TYR A 57 15.03 -2.61 3.06
C TYR A 57 16.53 -2.38 3.18
N ALA A 58 17.30 -3.28 3.79
CA ALA A 58 18.76 -3.17 3.82
C ALA A 58 19.39 -3.29 2.41
N LYS A 59 18.66 -3.87 1.45
CA LYS A 59 19.13 -4.10 0.07
C LYS A 59 18.73 -2.99 -0.90
N VAL A 60 17.84 -2.07 -0.48
CA VAL A 60 17.32 -1.04 -1.39
C VAL A 60 18.30 0.10 -1.58
N HIS A 61 18.40 0.57 -2.81
CA HIS A 61 19.11 1.77 -3.16
C HIS A 61 18.20 2.99 -3.02
N ALA A 62 18.60 3.95 -2.18
CA ALA A 62 17.90 5.21 -2.01
C ALA A 62 18.59 6.31 -2.82
N LEU A 63 17.86 6.98 -3.71
CA LEU A 63 18.35 8.18 -4.36
C LEU A 63 18.19 9.37 -3.42
N ALA A 64 19.24 10.21 -3.31
CA ALA A 64 19.14 11.43 -2.51
C ALA A 64 18.09 12.41 -3.07
N ARG A 65 18.03 12.56 -4.39
CA ARG A 65 17.06 13.41 -5.09
C ARG A 65 16.71 12.79 -6.44
N TYR A 66 15.53 12.16 -6.53
CA TYR A 66 15.07 11.46 -7.73
C TYR A 66 15.14 12.33 -8.99
N ASP A 67 14.56 13.54 -8.98
CA ASP A 67 14.52 14.42 -10.16
C ASP A 67 15.89 14.89 -10.64
N ALA A 68 16.87 15.00 -9.72
CA ALA A 68 18.23 15.41 -10.07
C ALA A 68 19.01 14.22 -10.65
N ALA A 69 18.87 13.04 -10.07
CA ALA A 69 19.44 11.81 -10.60
C ALA A 69 18.87 11.49 -11.99
N ARG A 70 17.55 11.65 -12.15
CA ARG A 70 16.84 11.50 -13.42
C ARG A 70 17.43 12.42 -14.50
N ARG A 71 17.47 13.73 -14.26
CA ARG A 71 18.04 14.70 -15.23
C ARG A 71 19.45 14.32 -15.64
N ARG A 72 20.33 14.03 -14.68
CA ARG A 72 21.71 13.61 -14.97
C ARG A 72 21.79 12.32 -15.79
N ALA A 73 20.91 11.36 -15.53
CA ALA A 73 20.89 10.10 -16.27
C ALA A 73 20.47 10.31 -17.73
N PHE A 74 19.50 11.20 -17.99
CA PHE A 74 19.12 11.58 -19.36
C PHE A 74 20.22 12.41 -20.05
N ASP A 75 20.77 13.43 -19.38
CA ASP A 75 21.86 14.26 -19.94
C ASP A 75 23.09 13.41 -20.31
N ALA A 76 23.39 12.38 -19.51
CA ALA A 76 24.49 11.45 -19.78
C ALA A 76 24.19 10.48 -20.94
N ALA A 77 22.92 10.11 -21.15
CA ALA A 77 22.50 9.26 -22.26
C ALA A 77 22.47 10.03 -23.60
N ASP A 78 22.13 11.32 -23.55
CA ASP A 78 22.13 12.21 -24.71
C ASP A 78 23.55 12.72 -25.07
N ALA A 79 24.54 12.48 -24.21
CA ALA A 79 25.91 12.89 -24.45
C ALA A 79 26.47 12.18 -25.71
N PRO A 80 27.20 12.90 -26.58
CA PRO A 80 27.73 12.32 -27.81
C PRO A 80 28.72 11.18 -27.49
N GLY A 81 28.39 9.97 -27.94
CA GLY A 81 29.21 8.79 -27.76
C GLY A 81 28.50 7.53 -28.25
N GLY A 82 29.27 6.50 -28.60
CA GLY A 82 28.72 5.21 -29.03
C GLY A 82 28.28 5.17 -30.50
N ALA A 83 27.45 4.18 -30.82
CA ALA A 83 26.96 3.95 -32.17
C ALA A 83 25.80 4.90 -32.50
N ALA A 84 25.82 5.49 -33.70
CA ALA A 84 24.76 6.36 -34.17
C ALA A 84 23.46 5.57 -34.46
N VAL A 85 22.31 6.25 -34.34
CA VAL A 85 21.01 5.68 -34.70
C VAL A 85 21.02 5.22 -36.16
N GLY A 86 20.65 3.96 -36.40
CA GLY A 86 20.65 3.34 -37.73
C GLY A 86 21.94 2.63 -38.12
N ALA A 87 23.01 2.69 -37.30
CA ALA A 87 24.24 1.96 -37.55
C ALA A 87 24.04 0.44 -37.38
N TYR A 88 24.61 -0.35 -38.29
CA TYR A 88 24.71 -1.80 -38.12
C TYR A 88 25.86 -2.11 -37.16
N VAL A 89 25.54 -2.72 -36.02
CA VAL A 89 26.51 -2.97 -34.94
C VAL A 89 26.53 -4.44 -34.55
N ARG A 90 27.68 -4.89 -34.04
CA ARG A 90 27.80 -6.17 -33.32
C ARG A 90 27.87 -5.86 -31.83
N VAL A 91 26.88 -6.32 -31.07
CA VAL A 91 26.88 -6.24 -29.60
C VAL A 91 27.42 -7.55 -29.05
N VAL A 92 28.49 -7.48 -28.25
CA VAL A 92 29.03 -8.62 -27.52
C VAL A 92 28.68 -8.44 -26.05
N LEU A 93 27.87 -9.35 -25.50
CA LEU A 93 27.42 -9.30 -24.12
C LEU A 93 28.26 -10.24 -23.26
N GLU A 94 28.69 -9.74 -22.10
CA GLU A 94 29.23 -10.60 -21.05
C GLU A 94 28.06 -11.16 -20.23
N VAL A 95 27.92 -12.47 -20.24
CA VAL A 95 26.79 -13.18 -19.63
C VAL A 95 27.31 -14.02 -18.46
N ALA A 96 26.60 -13.97 -17.33
CA ALA A 96 26.93 -14.79 -16.17
C ALA A 96 26.82 -16.29 -16.51
N PRO A 97 27.68 -17.15 -15.93
CA PRO A 97 27.60 -18.60 -16.18
C PRO A 97 26.20 -19.14 -15.82
N GLY A 98 25.56 -19.82 -16.76
CA GLY A 98 24.24 -20.44 -16.56
C GLY A 98 23.04 -19.51 -16.78
N ALA A 99 23.23 -18.26 -17.24
CA ALA A 99 22.10 -17.45 -17.68
C ALA A 99 21.45 -18.08 -18.92
N PRO A 100 20.11 -18.03 -19.04
CA PRO A 100 19.42 -18.54 -20.21
C PRO A 100 19.88 -17.78 -21.47
N PRO A 101 19.98 -18.46 -22.63
CA PRO A 101 20.24 -17.78 -23.88
C PRO A 101 19.12 -16.77 -24.16
N PRO A 102 19.42 -15.64 -24.84
CA PRO A 102 18.39 -14.69 -25.23
C PRO A 102 17.36 -15.36 -26.14
N ASP A 103 16.09 -14.96 -26.03
CA ASP A 103 15.03 -15.49 -26.88
C ASP A 103 15.35 -15.25 -28.37
N ALA A 104 15.43 -16.35 -29.12
CA ALA A 104 15.87 -16.33 -30.51
C ALA A 104 14.79 -15.79 -31.47
N GLU A 105 13.52 -15.80 -31.07
CA GLU A 105 12.39 -15.47 -31.95
C GLU A 105 12.18 -13.96 -32.13
N SER A 106 12.57 -13.11 -31.17
CA SER A 106 12.47 -11.66 -31.25
C SER A 106 13.42 -10.95 -30.28
N PRO A 107 14.74 -10.97 -30.53
CA PRO A 107 15.71 -10.36 -29.63
C PRO A 107 15.59 -8.83 -29.68
N ALA A 108 15.17 -8.24 -28.57
CA ALA A 108 15.23 -6.80 -28.33
C ALA A 108 16.19 -6.53 -27.16
N ALA A 109 17.03 -5.51 -27.28
CA ALA A 109 17.92 -5.09 -26.22
C ALA A 109 17.83 -3.57 -26.06
N SER A 110 17.86 -3.11 -24.81
CA SER A 110 17.88 -1.69 -24.45
C SER A 110 19.11 -1.41 -23.59
N GLN A 111 19.66 -0.21 -23.72
CA GLN A 111 20.66 0.28 -22.77
C GLN A 111 19.94 0.73 -21.50
N LEU A 112 20.47 0.33 -20.35
CA LEU A 112 20.02 0.83 -19.04
C LEU A 112 20.64 2.18 -18.74
N LEU A 113 19.84 3.09 -18.19
CA LEU A 113 20.36 4.36 -17.68
C LEU A 113 21.15 4.15 -16.39
N ALA A 114 21.92 5.17 -15.99
CA ALA A 114 22.69 5.14 -14.76
C ALA A 114 21.79 4.79 -13.56
N HIS A 115 22.19 3.78 -12.78
CA HIS A 115 21.48 3.27 -11.60
C HIS A 115 20.19 2.47 -11.86
N GLU A 116 19.73 2.27 -13.10
CA GLU A 116 18.52 1.45 -13.35
C GLU A 116 18.69 -0.03 -13.00
N ASN A 117 19.92 -0.52 -12.90
CA ASN A 117 20.23 -1.86 -12.43
C ASN A 117 20.10 -2.04 -10.90
N ARG A 118 19.85 -0.95 -10.15
CA ARG A 118 19.75 -1.00 -8.69
C ARG A 118 18.34 -1.36 -8.26
N LEU A 119 18.22 -2.25 -7.28
CA LEU A 119 16.97 -2.55 -6.60
C LEU A 119 16.54 -1.38 -5.73
N THR A 120 15.29 -0.95 -5.82
CA THR A 120 14.70 0.09 -4.97
C THR A 120 13.22 -0.17 -4.74
N VAL A 121 12.55 0.76 -4.06
CA VAL A 121 11.10 0.81 -3.97
C VAL A 121 10.61 1.77 -5.04
N ALA A 122 10.03 1.20 -6.09
CA ALA A 122 9.45 1.95 -7.19
C ALA A 122 7.97 2.25 -6.92
N HIS A 123 7.55 3.45 -7.30
CA HIS A 123 6.18 3.91 -7.18
C HIS A 123 5.61 4.22 -8.56
N PHE A 124 4.40 3.72 -8.78
CA PHE A 124 3.67 3.87 -10.04
C PHE A 124 2.31 4.49 -9.75
N LEU A 125 1.95 5.52 -10.52
CA LEU A 125 0.60 6.06 -10.51
C LEU A 125 -0.25 5.20 -11.43
N VAL A 126 -1.17 4.42 -10.85
CA VAL A 126 -1.98 3.44 -11.59
C VAL A 126 -3.47 3.72 -11.40
N LYS A 127 -4.24 3.39 -12.43
CA LYS A 127 -5.69 3.34 -12.41
C LYS A 127 -6.12 1.93 -12.76
N ARG A 128 -7.18 1.45 -12.09
CA ARG A 128 -7.78 0.15 -12.43
C ARG A 128 -8.32 0.21 -13.85
N VAL A 129 -7.95 -0.78 -14.65
CA VAL A 129 -8.46 -0.96 -16.01
C VAL A 129 -8.97 -2.39 -16.14
N SER A 130 -10.01 -2.54 -16.94
CA SER A 130 -10.61 -3.83 -17.26
C SER A 130 -10.29 -4.12 -18.71
N LEU A 131 -9.05 -4.53 -18.99
CA LEU A 131 -8.64 -4.91 -20.33
C LEU A 131 -8.62 -6.45 -20.41
N GLY A 132 -9.81 -7.04 -20.40
CA GLY A 132 -10.02 -8.44 -20.76
C GLY A 132 -10.16 -8.59 -22.28
N ALA A 133 -9.81 -9.77 -22.79
CA ALA A 133 -10.05 -10.16 -24.18
C ALA A 133 -11.57 -10.30 -24.43
N GLY A 134 -12.27 -9.18 -24.60
CA GLY A 134 -13.70 -9.13 -24.96
C GLY A 134 -14.61 -8.20 -24.14
N ALA A 135 -14.11 -7.48 -23.13
CA ALA A 135 -14.96 -6.61 -22.32
C ALA A 135 -15.18 -5.26 -23.01
N SER A 136 -16.43 -4.97 -23.38
CA SER A 136 -16.84 -3.64 -23.80
C SER A 136 -16.87 -2.70 -22.58
N ALA A 137 -16.64 -1.41 -22.78
CA ALA A 137 -16.64 -0.41 -21.72
C ALA A 137 -18.00 -0.22 -21.01
N ALA A 138 -19.03 -0.98 -21.41
CA ALA A 138 -20.42 -0.86 -20.94
C ALA A 138 -20.89 -2.04 -20.08
N ASP A 139 -20.07 -3.08 -19.90
CA ASP A 139 -20.46 -4.27 -19.16
C ASP A 139 -19.94 -4.19 -17.71
N ASP A 140 -20.82 -3.77 -16.79
CA ASP A 140 -20.70 -3.92 -15.33
C ASP A 140 -20.76 -5.42 -14.91
N VAL A 141 -20.01 -6.27 -15.59
CA VAL A 141 -19.88 -7.68 -15.21
C VAL A 141 -18.88 -7.75 -14.06
N ASP A 142 -19.28 -8.43 -12.99
CA ASP A 142 -18.59 -8.66 -11.73
C ASP A 142 -17.09 -8.92 -11.89
N GLU A 143 -16.31 -7.84 -11.96
CA GLU A 143 -14.88 -7.93 -12.16
C GLU A 143 -14.22 -8.17 -10.82
N GLU A 144 -13.58 -9.35 -10.71
CA GLU A 144 -12.92 -9.83 -9.50
C GLU A 144 -12.11 -8.71 -8.81
N PRO A 145 -12.38 -8.39 -7.53
CA PRO A 145 -11.68 -7.32 -6.82
C PRO A 145 -10.16 -7.49 -6.88
N LEU A 146 -9.41 -6.39 -6.96
CA LEU A 146 -7.95 -6.43 -6.96
C LEU A 146 -7.44 -6.08 -5.56
N ALA A 147 -6.93 -7.08 -4.85
CA ALA A 147 -6.45 -6.90 -3.49
C ALA A 147 -4.99 -6.41 -3.47
N SER A 148 -4.67 -5.56 -2.50
CA SER A 148 -3.30 -5.17 -2.21
C SER A 148 -2.49 -6.38 -1.72
N LYS A 149 -1.24 -6.49 -2.17
CA LYS A 149 -0.29 -7.61 -1.94
C LYS A 149 -0.60 -8.93 -2.64
N GLU A 150 -1.59 -8.93 -3.54
CA GLU A 150 -1.80 -10.01 -4.49
C GLU A 150 -0.55 -10.17 -5.38
N LEU A 151 -0.26 -11.40 -5.83
CA LEU A 151 0.89 -11.63 -6.71
C LEU A 151 0.52 -11.19 -8.12
N LEU A 152 1.17 -10.16 -8.62
CA LEU A 152 0.97 -9.61 -9.97
C LEU A 152 2.31 -9.50 -10.69
N THR A 153 2.28 -9.52 -12.01
CA THR A 153 3.43 -9.13 -12.83
C THR A 153 3.30 -7.67 -13.18
N VAL A 154 4.31 -6.88 -12.83
CA VAL A 154 4.41 -5.50 -13.31
C VAL A 154 5.21 -5.48 -14.60
N THR A 155 4.76 -4.71 -15.58
CA THR A 155 5.53 -4.35 -16.77
C THR A 155 5.71 -2.85 -16.73
N CYS A 156 6.95 -2.38 -16.67
CA CYS A 156 7.29 -0.97 -16.71
C CYS A 156 8.24 -0.70 -17.88
N GLY A 157 7.77 0.03 -18.88
CA GLY A 157 8.49 0.20 -20.15
C GLY A 157 8.77 -1.15 -20.81
N HIS A 158 10.04 -1.53 -20.88
CA HIS A 158 10.51 -2.78 -21.49
C HIS A 158 10.85 -3.88 -20.46
N ARG A 159 10.71 -3.61 -19.15
CA ARG A 159 11.05 -4.56 -18.09
C ARG A 159 9.81 -5.14 -17.45
N SER A 160 9.85 -6.42 -17.10
CA SER A 160 8.79 -7.11 -16.38
C SER A 160 9.30 -7.93 -15.21
N TRP A 161 8.56 -7.94 -14.10
CA TRP A 161 8.92 -8.76 -12.94
C TRP A 161 7.69 -9.08 -12.06
N PRO A 162 7.71 -10.19 -11.31
CA PRO A 162 6.67 -10.50 -10.35
C PRO A 162 6.79 -9.59 -9.11
N CYS A 163 5.66 -9.16 -8.58
CA CYS A 163 5.59 -8.24 -7.45
C CYS A 163 4.34 -8.48 -6.59
N ARG A 164 4.37 -7.99 -5.35
CA ARG A 164 3.20 -7.91 -4.46
C ARG A 164 2.97 -6.44 -4.10
N PRO A 165 2.18 -5.70 -4.91
CA PRO A 165 2.08 -4.27 -4.80
C PRO A 165 1.33 -3.84 -3.55
N VAL A 166 1.79 -2.74 -2.96
CA VAL A 166 1.05 -2.03 -1.93
C VAL A 166 0.38 -0.83 -2.55
N PHE A 167 -0.95 -0.84 -2.55
CA PHE A 167 -1.77 0.28 -3.01
C PHE A 167 -1.95 1.32 -1.90
N SER A 168 -1.95 2.58 -2.31
CA SER A 168 -2.11 3.72 -1.41
C SER A 168 -2.77 4.89 -2.11
N THR A 169 -3.37 5.79 -1.34
CA THR A 169 -3.95 7.02 -1.88
C THR A 169 -2.90 7.90 -2.55
N HIS A 170 -3.28 8.53 -3.66
CA HIS A 170 -2.46 9.53 -4.34
C HIS A 170 -2.68 10.91 -3.69
N ALA A 171 -2.06 11.12 -2.53
CA ALA A 171 -2.06 12.42 -1.88
C ALA A 171 -0.97 13.31 -2.50
N LEU A 172 -1.37 14.35 -3.24
CA LEU A 172 -0.45 15.35 -3.83
C LEU A 172 0.33 16.14 -2.76
N LYS A 173 -0.19 16.18 -1.53
CA LYS A 173 0.39 16.90 -0.40
C LYS A 173 0.34 16.03 0.84
N GLY A 174 1.49 15.83 1.48
CA GLY A 174 1.61 15.11 2.75
C GLY A 174 2.70 14.04 2.71
N ALA A 175 3.44 13.91 3.80
CA ALA A 175 4.51 12.91 3.94
C ALA A 175 4.01 11.46 4.07
N LYS A 176 2.69 11.27 4.22
CA LYS A 176 2.07 9.98 4.54
C LYS A 176 0.94 9.68 3.57
N ALA A 177 0.93 8.46 3.05
CA ALA A 177 -0.12 7.94 2.19
C ALA A 177 -0.97 6.92 2.94
N LYS A 178 -2.28 6.95 2.74
CA LYS A 178 -3.19 5.96 3.33
C LYS A 178 -3.12 4.69 2.50
N TYR A 179 -2.87 3.56 3.13
CA TYR A 179 -2.94 2.24 2.50
C TYR A 179 -4.37 1.91 2.09
N GLU A 180 -4.53 1.33 0.92
CA GLU A 180 -5.82 0.83 0.44
C GLU A 180 -5.76 -0.69 0.32
N ARG A 181 -6.80 -1.36 0.83
CA ARG A 181 -6.90 -2.83 0.81
C ARG A 181 -7.21 -3.35 -0.59
N PHE A 182 -7.99 -2.58 -1.35
CA PHE A 182 -8.41 -2.93 -2.69
C PHE A 182 -8.22 -1.74 -3.63
N LEU A 183 -7.90 -2.02 -4.89
CA LEU A 183 -7.87 -1.03 -5.94
C LEU A 183 -9.30 -0.80 -6.46
N ARG A 184 -9.87 0.36 -6.16
CA ARG A 184 -11.23 0.74 -6.59
C ARG A 184 -11.20 1.26 -8.04
N ARG A 185 -12.34 1.19 -8.73
CA ARG A 185 -12.50 1.80 -10.06
C ARG A 185 -12.61 3.33 -9.94
N GLY A 186 -12.29 4.03 -11.03
CA GLY A 186 -12.42 5.49 -11.14
C GLY A 186 -11.21 6.27 -10.62
N ASP A 187 -10.68 5.89 -9.47
CA ASP A 187 -9.61 6.60 -8.77
C ASP A 187 -8.19 6.25 -9.25
N HIS A 188 -7.27 7.19 -9.02
CA HIS A 188 -5.83 6.98 -9.18
C HIS A 188 -5.20 6.61 -7.84
N PHE A 189 -4.39 5.55 -7.85
CA PHE A 189 -3.67 5.06 -6.68
C PHE A 189 -2.19 5.00 -6.96
N VAL A 190 -1.39 5.07 -5.90
CA VAL A 190 0.03 4.79 -5.99
C VAL A 190 0.27 3.33 -5.63
N CYS A 191 0.79 2.59 -6.60
CA CYS A 191 1.28 1.23 -6.48
C CYS A 191 2.76 1.27 -6.08
N SER A 192 3.10 0.72 -4.93
CA SER A 192 4.48 0.66 -4.43
C SER A 192 4.98 -0.79 -4.46
N VAL A 193 6.10 -1.04 -5.14
CA VAL A 193 6.69 -2.37 -5.32
C VAL A 193 8.19 -2.34 -5.10
N PHE A 194 8.78 -3.47 -4.73
CA PHE A 194 10.21 -3.66 -4.97
C PHE A 194 10.43 -3.89 -6.46
N GLY A 195 11.47 -3.27 -7.01
CA GLY A 195 11.80 -3.40 -8.42
C GLY A 195 13.06 -2.64 -8.80
N PRO A 196 13.50 -2.79 -10.05
CA PRO A 196 14.58 -1.97 -10.58
C PRO A 196 14.18 -0.49 -10.54
N LEU A 197 15.15 0.34 -10.20
CA LEU A 197 15.04 1.78 -10.30
C LEU A 197 14.66 2.15 -11.74
N THR A 198 13.61 2.93 -11.89
CA THR A 198 13.07 3.27 -13.20
C THR A 198 12.83 4.78 -13.26
N PHE A 199 13.35 5.42 -14.31
CA PHE A 199 13.10 6.83 -14.54
C PHE A 199 11.86 7.04 -15.41
N GLY A 200 10.98 7.94 -14.98
CA GLY A 200 9.84 8.36 -15.79
C GLY A 200 10.24 9.24 -16.99
N PRO A 201 9.37 9.40 -17.99
CA PRO A 201 8.05 8.78 -18.13
C PRO A 201 8.17 7.35 -18.68
N ALA A 202 7.66 6.35 -17.93
CA ALA A 202 7.60 4.97 -18.38
C ALA A 202 6.18 4.42 -18.16
N PRO A 203 5.49 3.89 -19.17
CA PRO A 203 4.17 3.30 -18.99
C PRO A 203 4.27 2.05 -18.12
N VAL A 204 3.24 1.82 -17.31
CA VAL A 204 3.17 0.70 -16.37
C VAL A 204 1.87 -0.07 -16.57
N PHE A 205 1.97 -1.39 -16.61
CA PHE A 205 0.84 -2.31 -16.60
C PHE A 205 0.99 -3.31 -15.46
N LEU A 206 -0.09 -3.58 -14.74
CA LEU A 206 -0.18 -4.68 -13.79
C LEU A 206 -1.00 -5.80 -14.41
N ARG A 207 -0.45 -7.02 -14.37
CA ARG A 207 -1.08 -8.21 -14.94
C ARG A 207 -1.23 -9.31 -13.91
N ARG A 208 -2.33 -10.04 -13.98
CA ARG A 208 -2.49 -11.31 -13.27
C ARG A 208 -1.66 -12.41 -13.95
N ALA A 209 -1.47 -13.53 -13.27
CA ALA A 209 -0.85 -14.72 -13.85
C ALA A 209 -1.60 -15.26 -15.08
N THR A 210 -2.90 -14.97 -15.18
CA THR A 210 -3.74 -15.28 -16.36
C THR A 210 -3.40 -14.44 -17.60
N GLY A 211 -2.57 -13.41 -17.47
CA GLY A 211 -2.19 -12.48 -18.55
C GLY A 211 -3.10 -11.25 -18.68
N GLU A 212 -4.23 -11.23 -17.95
CA GLU A 212 -5.17 -10.10 -17.92
C GLU A 212 -4.53 -8.84 -17.33
N VAL A 213 -4.72 -7.69 -18.00
CA VAL A 213 -4.27 -6.38 -17.50
C VAL A 213 -5.34 -5.81 -16.57
N VAL A 214 -4.98 -5.66 -15.29
CA VAL A 214 -5.89 -5.21 -14.22
C VAL A 214 -5.69 -3.76 -13.81
N ALA A 215 -4.54 -3.17 -14.14
CA ALA A 215 -4.27 -1.75 -13.92
C ALA A 215 -3.27 -1.23 -14.96
N ALA A 216 -3.43 0.03 -15.33
CA ALA A 216 -2.53 0.74 -16.22
C ALA A 216 -2.17 2.11 -15.63
N GLY A 217 -0.99 2.60 -15.96
CA GLY A 217 -0.47 3.81 -15.36
C GLY A 217 0.89 4.23 -15.89
N ALA A 218 1.61 5.00 -15.09
CA ALA A 218 2.94 5.49 -15.41
C ALA A 218 3.86 5.50 -14.19
N ALA A 219 5.16 5.45 -14.45
CA ALA A 219 6.18 5.62 -13.43
C ALA A 219 6.09 7.00 -12.78
N LEU A 220 6.02 7.03 -11.45
CA LEU A 220 5.93 8.24 -10.64
C LEU A 220 7.33 8.61 -10.16
N ASP A 221 7.83 7.88 -9.17
CA ASP A 221 9.12 8.10 -8.53
C ASP A 221 9.68 6.79 -7.93
N CYS A 222 10.91 6.84 -7.44
CA CYS A 222 11.54 5.77 -6.69
C CYS A 222 12.03 6.33 -5.35
N ASP A 223 11.29 6.08 -4.28
CA ASP A 223 11.62 6.57 -2.94
C ASP A 223 11.30 5.53 -1.85
N PRO A 224 12.31 4.84 -1.27
CA PRO A 224 12.06 3.93 -0.16
C PRO A 224 11.51 4.63 1.09
N ASN A 225 11.65 5.95 1.20
CA ASN A 225 11.24 6.71 2.37
C ASN A 225 9.74 7.03 2.40
N ARG A 226 9.01 6.79 1.30
CA ARG A 226 7.57 7.04 1.24
C ARG A 226 6.82 6.24 2.31
N VAL A 227 6.12 6.95 3.21
CA VAL A 227 5.42 6.34 4.34
C VAL A 227 4.00 5.96 3.93
N THR A 228 3.72 4.66 3.81
CA THR A 228 2.36 4.13 3.62
C THR A 228 1.81 3.56 4.92
N LEU A 229 0.68 4.08 5.39
CA LEU A 229 0.07 3.69 6.66
C LEU A 229 -1.26 2.97 6.47
N LYS A 230 -1.37 1.76 7.04
CA LYS A 230 -2.63 1.02 7.17
C LYS A 230 -3.41 1.51 8.36
N ARG A 231 -4.61 1.99 8.09
CA ARG A 231 -5.62 2.35 9.08
C ARG A 231 -6.32 1.09 9.59
N ALA A 232 -6.70 1.10 10.86
CA ALA A 232 -7.65 0.17 11.46
C ALA A 232 -8.58 0.99 12.35
N VAL A 233 -9.88 0.85 12.15
CA VAL A 233 -10.91 1.56 12.90
C VAL A 233 -11.61 0.55 13.80
N LEU A 234 -11.42 0.70 15.11
CA LEU A 234 -12.15 -0.07 16.10
C LEU A 234 -13.43 0.68 16.44
N THR A 235 -14.56 0.00 16.39
CA THR A 235 -15.87 0.58 16.67
C THR A 235 -16.30 0.27 18.11
N GLY A 236 -17.05 1.19 18.71
CA GLY A 236 -17.61 1.02 20.05
C GLY A 236 -19.01 1.59 20.13
N LEU A 237 -19.92 0.81 20.69
CA LEU A 237 -21.32 1.18 20.79
C LEU A 237 -21.60 1.91 22.10
N PRO A 238 -22.31 3.06 22.05
CA PRO A 238 -22.69 3.76 23.27
C PRO A 238 -23.87 3.06 23.96
N ALA A 239 -23.64 2.56 25.18
CA ALA A 239 -24.69 1.92 25.97
C ALA A 239 -25.54 2.92 26.76
N ARG A 240 -24.90 3.94 27.34
CA ARG A 240 -25.60 4.99 28.09
C ARG A 240 -24.92 6.33 27.86
N THR A 241 -25.71 7.34 27.52
CA THR A 241 -25.25 8.70 27.29
C THR A 241 -25.85 9.62 28.36
N HIS A 242 -25.06 10.55 28.87
CA HIS A 242 -25.54 11.57 29.80
C HIS A 242 -24.70 12.83 29.68
N LYS A 243 -25.32 13.92 29.23
CA LYS A 243 -24.65 15.20 28.96
C LYS A 243 -23.40 14.96 28.11
N ARG A 244 -22.21 15.26 28.62
CA ARG A 244 -20.91 15.11 27.94
C ARG A 244 -20.15 13.84 28.32
N LYS A 245 -20.85 12.81 28.81
CA LYS A 245 -20.27 11.51 29.17
C LYS A 245 -21.03 10.39 28.48
N ALA A 246 -20.33 9.34 28.10
CA ALA A 246 -20.95 8.11 27.61
C ALA A 246 -20.23 6.88 28.16
N VAL A 247 -20.98 5.79 28.30
CA VAL A 247 -20.45 4.45 28.57
C VAL A 247 -20.44 3.70 27.25
N VAL A 248 -19.28 3.15 26.89
CA VAL A 248 -19.03 2.45 25.63
C VAL A 248 -18.88 0.96 25.91
N LYS A 249 -19.41 0.13 25.01
CA LYS A 249 -19.30 -1.33 25.01
C LYS A 249 -18.83 -1.83 23.64
N GLN A 250 -18.37 -3.08 23.61
CA GLN A 250 -18.04 -3.81 22.36
C GLN A 250 -16.94 -3.17 21.49
N MET A 251 -16.08 -2.33 22.06
CA MET A 251 -14.80 -1.94 21.42
C MET A 251 -13.63 -2.77 21.97
N PHE A 252 -13.69 -3.12 23.25
CA PHE A 252 -12.73 -3.96 23.95
C PHE A 252 -13.47 -4.93 24.85
N TYR A 253 -12.83 -6.05 25.16
CA TYR A 253 -13.39 -7.10 26.01
C TYR A 253 -12.64 -7.26 27.34
N ASN A 254 -11.50 -6.56 27.49
CA ASN A 254 -10.67 -6.58 28.71
C ASN A 254 -10.38 -5.16 29.23
N PRO A 255 -10.40 -4.91 30.55
CA PRO A 255 -10.10 -3.60 31.13
C PRO A 255 -8.63 -3.18 30.93
N ARG A 256 -7.72 -4.15 30.77
CA ARG A 256 -6.31 -3.90 30.46
C ARG A 256 -6.12 -3.28 29.07
N ASP A 257 -6.93 -3.68 28.10
CA ASP A 257 -6.91 -3.10 26.75
C ASP A 257 -7.41 -1.66 26.78
N VAL A 258 -8.48 -1.38 27.53
CA VAL A 258 -8.98 0.00 27.76
C VAL A 258 -7.88 0.90 28.31
N LEU A 259 -7.11 0.42 29.30
CA LEU A 259 -6.02 1.18 29.89
C LEU A 259 -4.86 1.39 28.91
N TYR A 260 -4.54 0.39 28.10
CA TYR A 260 -3.50 0.49 27.06
C TYR A 260 -3.83 1.57 26.02
N PHE A 261 -5.08 1.63 25.56
CA PHE A 261 -5.54 2.63 24.59
C PHE A 261 -6.03 3.93 25.21
N LYS A 262 -6.00 4.08 26.53
CA LYS A 262 -6.46 5.30 27.24
C LYS A 262 -5.82 6.61 26.72
N PRO A 263 -4.52 6.65 26.36
CA PRO A 263 -3.92 7.88 25.83
C PRO A 263 -4.42 8.29 24.44
N ALA A 264 -5.07 7.38 23.70
CA ALA A 264 -5.53 7.65 22.35
C ALA A 264 -6.73 8.61 22.34
N ALA A 265 -6.73 9.53 21.38
CA ALA A 265 -7.91 10.32 21.07
C ALA A 265 -8.91 9.49 20.28
N LEU A 266 -10.17 9.52 20.72
CA LEU A 266 -11.29 8.87 20.07
C LEU A 266 -12.11 9.91 19.30
N THR A 267 -12.82 9.46 18.27
CA THR A 267 -13.71 10.30 17.46
C THR A 267 -15.03 9.59 17.24
N THR A 268 -16.15 10.30 17.17
CA THR A 268 -17.42 9.69 16.76
C THR A 268 -17.63 9.75 15.24
N LYS A 269 -18.54 8.94 14.70
CA LYS A 269 -18.93 9.01 13.27
C LYS A 269 -19.43 10.41 12.90
N HIS A 270 -20.08 11.12 13.84
CA HIS A 270 -20.50 12.51 13.65
C HIS A 270 -19.45 13.57 14.04
N GLY A 271 -18.18 13.20 14.23
CA GLY A 271 -17.07 14.14 14.37
C GLY A 271 -16.86 14.72 15.78
N LEU A 272 -17.43 14.11 16.82
CA LEU A 272 -17.14 14.53 18.20
C LEU A 272 -15.82 13.91 18.68
N THR A 273 -14.95 14.73 19.26
CA THR A 273 -13.76 14.24 19.96
C THR A 273 -14.12 13.67 21.33
N CYS A 274 -13.50 12.54 21.67
CA CYS A 274 -13.67 11.88 22.95
C CYS A 274 -12.36 11.33 23.51
N HIS A 275 -12.34 11.16 24.84
CA HIS A 275 -11.21 10.62 25.57
C HIS A 275 -11.68 9.59 26.59
N ILE A 276 -10.94 8.49 26.71
CA ILE A 276 -11.22 7.43 27.69
C ILE A 276 -10.91 7.96 29.09
N THR A 277 -11.88 7.89 30.00
CA THR A 277 -11.68 8.30 31.39
C THR A 277 -11.26 7.12 32.26
N GLU A 278 -12.08 6.07 32.31
CA GLU A 278 -11.88 4.91 33.18
C GLU A 278 -12.56 3.64 32.62
N PRO A 279 -11.96 2.46 32.81
CA PRO A 279 -12.63 1.18 32.56
C PRO A 279 -13.73 0.93 33.60
N ILE A 280 -14.73 0.12 33.22
CA ILE A 280 -15.85 -0.29 34.07
C ILE A 280 -15.93 -1.82 34.07
N GLY A 281 -15.76 -2.43 35.24
CA GLY A 281 -15.88 -3.87 35.42
C GLY A 281 -14.81 -4.68 34.68
N THR A 282 -15.15 -5.91 34.32
CA THR A 282 -14.22 -6.91 33.75
C THR A 282 -14.39 -7.13 32.25
N HIS A 283 -15.48 -6.66 31.65
CA HIS A 283 -15.85 -6.93 30.24
C HIS A 283 -15.35 -5.87 29.24
N GLY A 284 -14.34 -5.07 29.60
CA GLY A 284 -13.78 -4.05 28.70
C GLY A 284 -14.69 -2.85 28.43
N HIS A 285 -15.79 -2.67 29.17
CA HIS A 285 -16.59 -1.45 29.13
C HIS A 285 -15.78 -0.26 29.66
N PHE A 286 -16.08 0.94 29.18
CA PHE A 286 -15.38 2.14 29.66
C PHE A 286 -16.22 3.41 29.54
N LYS A 287 -15.87 4.42 30.34
CA LYS A 287 -16.44 5.76 30.24
C LYS A 287 -15.58 6.62 29.32
N VAL A 288 -16.26 7.46 28.54
CA VAL A 288 -15.63 8.51 27.73
C VAL A 288 -16.15 9.89 28.12
N ALA A 289 -15.26 10.87 28.06
CA ALA A 289 -15.60 12.28 28.09
C ALA A 289 -15.72 12.80 26.65
N LEU A 290 -16.80 13.51 26.35
CA LEU A 290 -17.12 14.03 25.01
C LEU A 290 -16.95 15.55 24.94
N SER A 291 -16.58 16.05 23.77
CA SER A 291 -16.55 17.49 23.51
C SER A 291 -17.94 18.14 23.56
N LYS A 292 -18.96 17.44 23.05
CA LYS A 292 -20.38 17.87 23.07
C LYS A 292 -21.29 16.69 23.43
N PRO A 293 -22.55 16.93 23.82
CA PRO A 293 -23.53 15.85 23.99
C PRO A 293 -23.69 15.04 22.71
N MET A 294 -23.66 13.72 22.84
CA MET A 294 -23.70 12.78 21.72
C MET A 294 -25.12 12.21 21.54
N LYS A 295 -25.50 11.91 20.29
CA LYS A 295 -26.76 11.24 19.96
C LYS A 295 -26.67 9.73 20.21
N GLN A 296 -27.80 9.08 20.48
CA GLN A 296 -27.84 7.64 20.77
C GLN A 296 -27.45 6.77 19.56
N ASN A 297 -27.64 7.27 18.34
CA ASN A 297 -27.29 6.60 17.08
C ASN A 297 -25.85 6.87 16.61
N ASP A 298 -25.05 7.59 17.39
CA ASP A 298 -23.65 7.83 17.06
C ASP A 298 -22.79 6.63 17.47
N THR A 299 -21.64 6.45 16.82
CA THR A 299 -20.71 5.36 17.11
C THR A 299 -19.36 5.95 17.45
N ILE A 300 -18.69 5.40 18.46
CA ILE A 300 -17.36 5.85 18.87
C ILE A 300 -16.32 5.02 18.12
N LEU A 301 -15.30 5.70 17.61
CA LEU A 301 -14.25 5.14 16.77
C LEU A 301 -12.89 5.38 17.41
N LEU A 302 -12.07 4.35 17.46
CA LEU A 302 -10.63 4.45 17.71
C LEU A 302 -9.89 4.20 16.40
N THR A 303 -9.20 5.22 15.90
CA THR A 303 -8.43 5.10 14.66
C THR A 303 -6.96 4.84 14.96
N LEU A 304 -6.46 3.72 14.47
CA LEU A 304 -5.10 3.24 14.67
C LEU A 304 -4.37 3.13 13.33
N TYR A 305 -3.07 3.39 13.33
CA TYR A 305 -2.23 3.32 12.13
C TYR A 305 -0.99 2.46 12.37
N LYS A 306 -0.62 1.67 11.36
CA LYS A 306 0.71 1.03 11.29
C LYS A 306 1.33 1.26 9.93
N ARG A 307 2.66 1.32 9.85
CA ARG A 307 3.35 1.37 8.57
C ARG A 307 3.28 0.02 7.86
N VAL A 308 3.08 0.07 6.55
CA VAL A 308 3.09 -1.10 5.67
C VAL A 308 4.15 -0.88 4.61
N TYR A 309 4.91 -1.93 4.38
CA TYR A 309 5.95 -1.98 3.36
C TYR A 309 5.52 -2.91 2.22
N PRO A 310 5.97 -2.64 0.98
CA PRO A 310 5.91 -3.60 -0.10
C PRO A 310 6.56 -4.92 0.30
N LYS A 311 6.16 -6.01 -0.37
CA LYS A 311 6.75 -7.34 -0.15
C LYS A 311 7.49 -7.80 -1.39
N LEU A 312 8.54 -8.59 -1.20
CA LEU A 312 9.16 -9.35 -2.28
C LEU A 312 8.17 -10.43 -2.76
N PRO A 313 8.26 -10.88 -4.03
CA PRO A 313 7.30 -11.82 -4.61
C PRO A 313 7.18 -13.13 -3.82
N GLY A 314 8.30 -13.73 -3.37
CA GLY A 314 8.29 -14.94 -2.55
C GLY A 314 8.04 -14.72 -1.06
N GLY A 315 7.78 -13.48 -0.61
CA GLY A 315 7.39 -13.17 0.76
C GLY A 315 8.45 -12.42 1.56
N ASP A 316 8.35 -12.49 2.89
CA ASP A 316 9.21 -11.71 3.80
C ASP A 316 10.57 -12.39 4.06
N ASP A 317 10.66 -13.71 3.86
CA ASP A 317 11.86 -14.54 4.09
C ASP A 317 12.57 -14.95 2.78
N ASP A 318 12.04 -14.52 1.63
CA ASP A 318 12.62 -14.84 0.33
C ASP A 318 13.77 -13.87 0.01
N ASP A 319 14.99 -14.41 0.10
CA ASP A 319 16.22 -13.70 -0.27
C ASP A 319 16.56 -13.84 -1.76
N ALA A 320 15.73 -14.55 -2.56
CA ALA A 320 15.96 -14.74 -3.97
C ALA A 320 16.00 -13.40 -4.74
N PRO A 321 16.91 -13.25 -5.71
CA PRO A 321 16.92 -12.08 -6.57
C PRO A 321 15.61 -11.99 -7.36
N LEU A 322 15.12 -10.76 -7.58
CA LEU A 322 13.96 -10.55 -8.45
C LEU A 322 14.30 -11.03 -9.86
N ALA A 323 13.52 -11.97 -10.37
CA ALA A 323 13.57 -12.36 -11.77
C ALA A 323 12.96 -11.23 -12.61
N ILE A 324 13.83 -10.45 -13.26
CA ILE A 324 13.45 -9.36 -14.16
C ILE A 324 13.67 -9.87 -15.59
N SER A 325 12.59 -9.90 -16.37
CA SER A 325 12.59 -10.15 -17.82
C SER A 325 12.69 -8.84 -18.58
#